data_AF-A0A3D6A650-F1
#
_entry.id   AF-A0A3D6A650-F1
#
_cell.length_a   1.000
_cell.length_b   1.000
_cell.length_c   1.000
_cell.angle_alpha   90.00
_cell.angle_beta   90.00
_cell.angle_gamma   90.00
#
_symmetry.space_group_name_H-M   'P 1'
#
loop_
_entity.id
_entity.type
_entity.pdbx_description
1 polymer ?
#
loop_
_entity_poly.entity_id
_entity_poly.type
_entity_poly.pdbx_seq_one_letter_code
_entity_poly.pdbx_strand_id
1 'polypeptide(L)'
;MIFEDSGLILPCNVTTFMRVGDMVEKLRFIDLFCGVGGFRSALERNGHQCVFSSDLDKDAQHIYERNFREKPMGDITKISASEIPSHEVICGGFPCQPFSISGNHQGFMDGRGTLLHEILRITKYHQPKVLLLENVKNYQSHDGGKTLAITIRLLEEANYQVNFKVLNASRFGIAQKRERIYFVCFRKDLKISDFSFPEPSDELVSLEDLLLCPKDPRLKELIIERSDMRL
;
A
#
# COMPACT_ATOMS: atom_id res chain seq x y z
N MET A 1 -19.46 9.61 -6.08
CA MET A 1 -19.14 9.97 -4.69
C MET A 1 -18.06 11.04 -4.74
N ILE A 2 -18.43 12.28 -4.47
CA ILE A 2 -17.49 13.38 -4.21
C ILE A 2 -17.26 13.32 -2.71
N PHE A 3 -16.02 13.16 -2.27
CA PHE A 3 -15.70 13.38 -0.86
C PHE A 3 -15.76 14.89 -0.62
N GLU A 4 -16.94 15.38 -0.24
CA GLU A 4 -17.05 16.67 0.43
C GLU A 4 -16.57 16.50 1.87
N ASP A 5 -15.79 17.48 2.33
CA ASP A 5 -15.24 17.62 3.68
C ASP A 5 -16.32 17.51 4.76
N SER A 6 -16.66 16.28 5.17
CA SER A 6 -17.25 16.04 6.49
C SER A 6 -16.10 15.90 7.48
N GLY A 7 -15.74 17.01 8.11
CA GLY A 7 -14.67 17.14 9.09
C GLY A 7 -14.79 16.22 10.30
N LEU A 8 -14.41 14.96 10.14
CA LEU A 8 -14.01 14.06 11.22
C LEU A 8 -12.48 14.01 11.24
N ILE A 9 -11.87 14.99 11.90
CA ILE A 9 -10.44 14.96 12.23
C ILE A 9 -10.29 13.95 13.38
N LEU A 10 -9.97 12.70 13.05
CA LEU A 10 -9.45 11.76 14.04
C LEU A 10 -7.97 12.09 14.29
N PRO A 11 -7.56 12.43 15.53
CA PRO A 11 -6.16 12.71 15.83
C PRO A 11 -5.40 11.39 15.96
N CYS A 12 -5.06 10.75 14.85
CA CYS A 12 -4.08 9.66 14.87
C CYS A 12 -2.67 10.26 14.93
N ASN A 13 -2.17 10.46 16.16
CA ASN A 13 -0.75 10.73 16.41
C ASN A 13 0.08 9.48 16.08
N VAL A 14 0.34 9.27 14.79
CA VAL A 14 1.34 8.30 14.31
C VAL A 14 2.41 9.09 13.56
N THR A 15 3.28 9.80 14.30
CA THR A 15 4.48 10.43 13.73
C THR A 15 5.74 9.83 14.34
N THR A 16 6.17 8.70 13.77
CA THR A 16 7.57 8.28 13.81
C THR A 16 8.04 8.05 12.38
N PHE A 17 8.26 9.14 11.66
CA PHE A 17 9.14 9.18 10.50
C PHE A 17 10.08 10.37 10.70
N MET A 18 11.39 10.09 10.62
CA MET A 18 12.55 10.99 10.64
C MET A 18 12.23 12.46 10.93
N ARG A 19 12.19 12.85 12.21
CA ARG A 19 12.09 14.25 12.64
C ARG A 19 13.49 14.86 12.72
N VAL A 20 13.80 15.80 11.83
CA VAL A 20 14.89 16.78 11.98
C VAL A 20 14.26 18.16 11.87
N GLY A 21 13.98 18.79 13.02
CA GLY A 21 13.23 20.05 13.07
C GLY A 21 11.75 19.90 12.69
N ASP A 22 10.92 20.90 12.96
CA ASP A 22 9.45 20.88 12.77
C ASP A 22 8.97 20.80 11.30
N MET A 23 9.82 20.35 10.37
CA MET A 23 9.51 20.17 8.96
C MET A 23 9.83 18.73 8.54
N VAL A 24 8.80 17.96 8.19
CA VAL A 24 8.96 16.68 7.50
C VAL A 24 9.49 16.99 6.10
N GLU A 25 10.67 16.51 5.76
CA GLU A 25 11.20 16.64 4.39
C GLU A 25 10.20 16.00 3.41
N LYS A 26 9.75 16.79 2.42
CA LYS A 26 8.77 16.33 1.44
C LYS A 26 9.38 15.28 0.53
N LEU A 27 9.14 14.01 0.85
CA LEU A 27 9.52 12.87 0.01
C LEU A 27 8.62 12.76 -1.23
N ARG A 28 9.19 12.33 -2.35
CA ARG A 28 8.46 11.91 -3.54
C ARG A 28 8.27 10.40 -3.48
N PHE A 29 7.08 9.93 -3.85
CA PHE A 29 6.76 8.52 -3.86
C PHE A 29 6.05 8.10 -5.14
N ILE A 30 6.13 6.81 -5.45
CA ILE A 30 5.34 6.18 -6.49
C ILE A 30 4.32 5.21 -5.87
N ASP A 31 3.14 5.12 -6.46
CA ASP A 31 2.02 4.33 -6.00
C ASP A 31 1.74 3.20 -7.02
N LEU A 32 2.38 2.04 -6.82
CA LEU A 32 2.21 0.87 -7.69
C LEU A 32 1.04 0.02 -7.22
N PHE A 33 0.29 -0.57 -8.15
CA PHE A 33 -0.94 -1.33 -7.82
C PHE A 33 -1.89 -0.47 -6.98
N CYS A 34 -2.06 0.79 -7.43
CA CYS A 34 -2.58 1.84 -6.57
C CYS A 34 -4.05 1.67 -6.19
N GLY A 35 -4.81 0.89 -6.94
CA GLY A 35 -6.25 0.70 -6.76
C GLY A 35 -6.96 2.05 -6.69
N VAL A 36 -7.66 2.28 -5.58
CA VAL A 36 -8.36 3.55 -5.29
C VAL A 36 -7.48 4.64 -4.65
N GLY A 37 -6.17 4.39 -4.46
CA GLY A 37 -5.19 5.35 -3.93
C GLY A 37 -5.10 5.42 -2.41
N GLY A 38 -5.14 4.27 -1.74
CA GLY A 38 -4.98 4.18 -0.28
C GLY A 38 -3.62 4.67 0.20
N PHE A 39 -2.54 4.24 -0.44
CA PHE A 39 -1.18 4.72 -0.14
C PHE A 39 -1.04 6.21 -0.42
N ARG A 40 -1.47 6.68 -1.60
CA ARG A 40 -1.45 8.11 -1.94
C ARG A 40 -2.16 8.96 -0.90
N SER A 41 -3.38 8.58 -0.52
CA SER A 41 -4.15 9.30 0.50
C SER A 41 -3.40 9.38 1.84
N ALA A 42 -2.75 8.30 2.26
CA ALA A 42 -2.00 8.27 3.50
C ALA A 42 -0.73 9.15 3.44
N LEU A 43 0.06 9.04 2.38
CA LEU A 43 1.33 9.76 2.24
C LEU A 43 1.12 11.26 1.96
N GLU A 44 0.16 11.64 1.12
CA GLU A 44 -0.14 13.06 0.83
C GLU A 44 -0.70 13.78 2.06
N ARG A 45 -1.52 13.11 2.89
CA ARG A 45 -1.96 13.66 4.20
C ARG A 45 -0.80 13.92 5.16
N ASN A 46 0.33 13.25 4.97
CA ASN A 46 1.58 13.47 5.73
C ASN A 46 2.57 14.40 5.01
N GLY A 47 2.13 15.12 3.97
CA GLY A 47 2.93 16.14 3.28
C GLY A 47 3.88 15.62 2.20
N HIS A 48 3.81 14.33 1.84
CA HIS A 48 4.59 13.75 0.75
C HIS A 48 3.91 13.94 -0.62
N GLN A 49 4.61 13.67 -1.71
CA GLN A 49 4.08 13.88 -3.07
C GLN A 49 4.12 12.62 -3.92
N CYS A 50 2.97 12.25 -4.47
CA CYS A 50 2.90 11.22 -5.50
C CYS A 50 3.48 11.78 -6.80
N VAL A 51 4.41 11.06 -7.43
CA VAL A 51 5.01 11.46 -8.72
C VAL A 51 4.75 10.46 -9.84
N PHE A 52 4.16 9.31 -9.52
CA PHE A 52 3.80 8.27 -10.47
C PHE A 52 2.80 7.31 -9.83
N SER A 53 1.81 6.86 -10.60
CA SER A 53 0.88 5.81 -10.19
C SER A 53 0.64 4.82 -11.33
N SER A 54 0.38 3.55 -10.98
CA SER A 54 0.14 2.48 -11.95
C SER A 54 -0.88 1.49 -11.42
N ASP A 55 -1.91 1.21 -12.21
CA ASP A 55 -2.87 0.14 -11.96
C ASP A 55 -3.40 -0.41 -13.29
N LEU A 56 -3.53 -1.73 -13.41
CA LEU A 56 -4.02 -2.38 -14.62
C LEU A 56 -5.54 -2.25 -14.77
N ASP A 57 -6.27 -2.17 -13.65
CA ASP A 57 -7.73 -2.18 -13.64
C ASP A 57 -8.31 -0.82 -14.08
N LYS A 58 -9.22 -0.86 -15.05
CA LYS A 58 -9.79 0.36 -15.66
C LYS A 58 -10.74 1.09 -14.72
N ASP A 59 -11.46 0.37 -13.86
CA ASP A 59 -12.39 0.96 -12.91
C ASP A 59 -11.62 1.64 -11.77
N ALA A 60 -10.55 1.02 -11.30
CA ALA A 60 -9.58 1.61 -10.38
C ALA A 60 -8.97 2.88 -10.97
N GLN A 61 -8.49 2.85 -12.22
CA GLN A 61 -7.97 4.04 -12.91
C GLN A 61 -9.01 5.16 -12.96
N HIS A 62 -10.26 4.85 -13.28
CA HIS A 62 -11.34 5.84 -13.36
C HIS A 62 -11.61 6.51 -12.01
N ILE A 63 -11.69 5.72 -10.93
CA ILE A 63 -11.90 6.24 -9.58
C ILE A 63 -10.67 7.03 -9.10
N TYR A 64 -9.47 6.56 -9.39
CA TYR A 64 -8.24 7.25 -9.05
C TYR A 64 -8.15 8.62 -9.76
N GLU A 65 -8.40 8.67 -11.07
CA GLU A 65 -8.43 9.90 -11.85
C GLU A 65 -9.49 10.88 -11.33
N ARG A 66 -10.67 10.38 -10.95
CA ARG A 66 -11.72 11.22 -10.35
C ARG A 66 -11.27 11.87 -9.04
N ASN A 67 -10.53 11.15 -8.19
CA ASN A 67 -10.13 11.63 -6.86
C ASN A 67 -8.86 12.50 -6.91
N PHE A 68 -7.89 12.14 -7.74
CA PHE A 68 -6.57 12.77 -7.75
C PHE A 68 -6.29 13.63 -8.99
N ARG A 69 -7.21 13.66 -9.97
CA ARG A 69 -7.06 14.36 -11.27
C ARG A 69 -5.84 13.89 -12.07
N GLU A 70 -5.38 12.67 -11.79
CA GLU A 70 -4.25 12.01 -12.42
C GLU A 70 -4.64 10.59 -12.77
N LYS A 71 -4.48 10.20 -14.03
CA LYS A 71 -4.79 8.84 -14.47
C LYS A 71 -3.58 7.93 -14.25
N PRO A 72 -3.71 6.78 -13.56
CA PRO A 72 -2.62 5.82 -13.44
C PRO A 72 -2.17 5.29 -14.80
N MET A 73 -0.87 5.00 -14.92
CA MET A 73 -0.21 4.69 -16.20
C MET A 73 -0.58 3.32 -16.81
N GLY A 74 -1.35 2.49 -16.11
CA GLY A 74 -1.78 1.19 -16.61
C GLY A 74 -0.87 0.03 -16.18
N ASP A 75 -0.55 -0.83 -17.15
CA ASP A 75 0.20 -2.07 -16.98
C ASP A 75 1.69 -1.79 -16.71
N ILE A 76 2.12 -1.95 -15.44
CA ILE A 76 3.49 -1.67 -15.02
C ILE A 76 4.54 -2.53 -15.75
N THR A 77 4.17 -3.71 -16.26
CA THR A 77 5.07 -4.61 -17.00
C THR A 77 5.51 -4.04 -18.35
N LYS A 78 4.77 -3.04 -18.87
CA LYS A 78 5.03 -2.37 -20.16
C LYS A 78 5.77 -1.05 -20.02
N ILE A 79 6.05 -0.62 -18.78
CA ILE A 79 6.66 0.69 -18.49
C ILE A 79 8.12 0.47 -18.11
N SER A 80 9.03 1.09 -18.86
CA SER A 80 10.46 1.03 -18.53
C SER A 80 10.73 1.73 -17.21
N ALA A 81 11.67 1.20 -16.42
CA ALA A 81 12.04 1.82 -15.14
C ALA A 81 12.58 3.24 -15.35
N SER A 82 13.20 3.50 -16.50
CA SER A 82 13.71 4.83 -16.88
C SER A 82 12.62 5.87 -17.15
N GLU A 83 11.40 5.44 -17.46
CA GLU A 83 10.25 6.33 -17.70
C GLU A 83 9.55 6.75 -16.40
N ILE A 84 9.82 6.02 -15.31
CA ILE A 84 9.28 6.34 -13.99
C ILE A 84 10.12 7.49 -13.40
N PRO A 85 9.50 8.60 -12.96
CA PRO A 85 10.21 9.71 -12.33
C PRO A 85 11.01 9.28 -11.09
N SER A 86 12.13 9.96 -10.83
CA SER A 86 12.91 9.74 -9.59
C SER A 86 12.05 9.98 -8.35
N HIS A 87 12.25 9.12 -7.35
CA HIS A 87 11.46 9.04 -6.13
C HIS A 87 12.26 8.41 -4.97
N GLU A 88 11.87 8.75 -3.75
CA GLU A 88 12.47 8.24 -2.51
C GLU A 88 11.71 7.05 -1.95
N VAL A 89 10.44 6.87 -2.30
CA VAL A 89 9.59 5.81 -1.74
C VAL A 89 8.85 5.07 -2.85
N ILE A 90 8.84 3.74 -2.76
CA ILE A 90 7.92 2.90 -3.55
C ILE A 90 6.84 2.37 -2.61
N CYS A 91 5.58 2.64 -2.95
CA CYS A 91 4.43 2.03 -2.32
C CYS A 91 3.83 0.95 -3.23
N GLY A 92 3.35 -0.15 -2.66
CA GLY A 92 2.58 -1.11 -3.45
C GLY A 92 1.92 -2.26 -2.70
N GLY A 93 0.62 -2.42 -2.92
CA GLY A 93 -0.17 -3.58 -2.49
C GLY A 93 -0.19 -4.63 -3.60
N PHE A 94 0.91 -5.36 -3.75
CA PHE A 94 1.08 -6.26 -4.89
C PHE A 94 0.20 -7.52 -4.76
N PRO A 95 -0.38 -8.04 -5.85
CA PRO A 95 -1.17 -9.27 -5.82
C PRO A 95 -0.40 -10.48 -5.27
N CYS A 96 -1.07 -11.28 -4.45
CA CYS A 96 -0.54 -12.53 -3.90
C CYS A 96 -0.48 -13.61 -5.00
N GLN A 97 0.65 -13.72 -5.68
CA GLN A 97 0.90 -14.78 -6.67
C GLN A 97 1.90 -15.80 -6.11
N PRO A 98 1.70 -17.11 -6.33
CA PRO A 98 2.68 -18.12 -5.94
C PRO A 98 3.97 -17.94 -6.75
N PHE A 99 5.14 -17.98 -6.10
CA PHE A 99 6.40 -18.15 -6.82
C PHE A 99 6.42 -19.55 -7.42
N SER A 100 6.44 -19.67 -8.75
CA SER A 100 6.49 -20.98 -9.39
C SER A 100 7.82 -21.68 -9.06
N ILE A 101 7.73 -22.86 -8.43
CA ILE A 101 8.86 -23.73 -8.07
C ILE A 101 9.64 -24.21 -9.30
N SER A 102 9.07 -24.06 -10.51
CA SER A 102 9.64 -24.48 -11.80
C SER A 102 10.83 -23.63 -12.27
N GLY A 103 11.06 -22.47 -11.66
CA GLY A 103 12.30 -21.71 -11.81
C GLY A 103 13.29 -22.22 -10.79
N ASN A 104 14.39 -22.82 -11.25
CA ASN A 104 15.53 -23.17 -10.41
C ASN A 104 15.82 -22.03 -9.42
N HIS A 105 16.19 -22.33 -8.16
CA HIS A 105 16.38 -21.39 -7.03
C HIS A 105 17.52 -20.35 -7.24
N GLN A 106 17.57 -19.71 -8.40
CA GLN A 106 18.67 -18.94 -8.96
C GLN A 106 18.33 -17.45 -8.97
N GLY A 107 18.15 -16.92 -7.76
CA GLY A 107 18.34 -15.51 -7.42
C GLY A 107 17.44 -14.48 -8.11
N PHE A 108 17.83 -13.22 -7.91
CA PHE A 108 17.18 -11.99 -8.37
C PHE A 108 16.84 -11.91 -9.88
N MET A 109 17.51 -12.70 -10.73
CA MET A 109 17.55 -12.46 -12.19
C MET A 109 16.65 -13.37 -13.03
N ASP A 110 16.09 -14.47 -12.51
CA ASP A 110 15.40 -15.47 -13.35
C ASP A 110 13.92 -15.75 -13.00
N GLY A 111 13.35 -15.02 -12.04
CA GLY A 111 11.91 -15.06 -11.73
C GLY A 111 11.08 -14.19 -12.67
N ARG A 112 11.14 -14.43 -13.99
CA ARG A 112 10.32 -13.66 -14.94
C ARG A 112 8.84 -13.99 -14.73
N GLY A 113 8.05 -13.06 -14.19
CA GLY A 113 6.58 -13.12 -14.27
C GLY A 113 5.76 -12.75 -13.05
N THR A 114 6.34 -12.47 -11.87
CA THR A 114 5.55 -11.99 -10.71
C THR A 114 5.61 -10.47 -10.56
N LEU A 115 4.56 -9.88 -10.02
CA LEU A 115 4.48 -8.43 -9.80
C LEU A 115 5.46 -7.91 -8.73
N LEU A 116 5.99 -8.78 -7.87
CA LEU A 116 7.11 -8.42 -7.00
C LEU A 116 8.39 -8.16 -7.81
N HIS A 117 8.63 -8.90 -8.90
CA HIS A 117 9.80 -8.66 -9.75
C HIS A 117 9.73 -7.31 -10.46
N GLU A 118 8.54 -6.81 -10.76
CA GLU A 118 8.37 -5.44 -11.28
C GLU A 118 8.76 -4.39 -10.25
N ILE A 119 8.39 -4.58 -8.98
CA ILE A 119 8.89 -3.73 -7.89
C ILE A 119 10.43 -3.80 -7.84
N LEU A 120 11.01 -5.00 -7.83
CA LEU A 120 12.48 -5.17 -7.77
C LEU A 120 13.21 -4.58 -8.98
N ARG A 121 12.62 -4.64 -10.18
CA ARG A 121 13.15 -4.02 -11.40
C ARG A 121 13.25 -2.50 -11.25
N ILE A 122 12.20 -1.88 -10.73
CA ILE A 122 12.13 -0.43 -10.49
C ILE A 122 13.08 -0.05 -9.35
N THR A 123 13.07 -0.81 -8.25
CA THR A 123 13.97 -0.65 -7.09
C THR A 123 15.44 -0.70 -7.51
N LYS A 124 15.83 -1.64 -8.39
CA LYS A 124 17.21 -1.76 -8.84
C LYS A 124 17.67 -0.54 -9.63
N TYR A 125 16.79 0.04 -10.45
CA TYR A 125 17.09 1.21 -11.25
C TYR A 125 17.13 2.50 -10.41
N HIS A 126 16.11 2.75 -9.60
CA HIS A 126 15.95 4.01 -8.86
C HIS A 126 16.63 4.04 -7.49
N GLN A 127 16.86 2.87 -6.89
CA GLN A 127 17.43 2.74 -5.55
C GLN A 127 16.69 3.64 -4.53
N PRO A 128 15.35 3.56 -4.37
CA PRO A 128 14.61 4.40 -3.43
C PRO A 128 15.12 4.26 -1.99
N LYS A 129 14.85 5.25 -1.14
CA LYS A 129 15.19 5.19 0.28
C LYS A 129 14.36 4.13 1.02
N VAL A 130 13.07 4.01 0.66
CA VAL A 130 12.09 3.16 1.36
C VAL A 130 11.23 2.36 0.39
N LEU A 131 10.92 1.11 0.74
CA LEU A 131 9.86 0.30 0.15
C LEU A 131 8.76 0.08 1.20
N LEU A 132 7.53 0.48 0.89
CA LEU A 132 6.35 0.28 1.72
C LEU A 132 5.38 -0.63 0.98
N LEU A 133 5.40 -1.92 1.33
CA LEU A 133 4.63 -2.95 0.60
C LEU A 133 3.57 -3.58 1.50
N GLU A 134 2.46 -4.03 0.91
CA GLU A 134 1.36 -4.68 1.62
C GLU A 134 0.97 -5.99 0.94
N ASN A 135 0.52 -6.95 1.75
CA ASN A 135 -0.14 -8.16 1.27
C ASN A 135 -1.15 -8.73 2.29
N VAL A 136 -1.91 -9.76 1.90
CA VAL A 136 -2.85 -10.45 2.80
C VAL A 136 -2.12 -11.18 3.94
N LYS A 137 -2.77 -11.32 5.11
CA LYS A 137 -2.22 -12.05 6.26
C LYS A 137 -1.65 -13.43 5.89
N ASN A 138 -2.37 -14.19 5.06
CA ASN A 138 -2.00 -15.56 4.70
C ASN A 138 -0.70 -15.64 3.88
N TYR A 139 -0.19 -14.51 3.37
CA TYR A 139 1.11 -14.45 2.70
C TYR A 139 2.24 -14.98 3.58
N GLN A 140 2.18 -14.76 4.89
CA GLN A 140 3.22 -15.21 5.83
C GLN A 140 3.33 -16.75 5.91
N SER A 141 2.21 -17.45 5.71
CA SER A 141 2.10 -18.90 5.81
C SER A 141 1.99 -19.59 4.46
N HIS A 142 1.98 -18.82 3.36
CA HIS A 142 1.80 -19.32 2.02
C HIS A 142 2.96 -20.24 1.62
N ASP A 143 2.66 -21.39 1.01
CA ASP A 143 3.62 -22.46 0.66
C ASP A 143 4.55 -22.82 1.84
N GLY A 144 3.97 -22.98 3.03
CA GLY A 144 4.72 -23.31 4.24
C GLY A 144 5.70 -22.20 4.69
N GLY A 145 5.45 -20.95 4.31
CA GLY A 145 6.30 -19.81 4.61
C GLY A 145 7.41 -19.54 3.59
N LYS A 146 7.55 -20.38 2.56
CA LYS A 146 8.59 -20.21 1.51
C LYS A 146 8.42 -18.91 0.74
N THR A 147 7.18 -18.50 0.47
CA THR A 147 6.89 -17.26 -0.28
C THR A 147 7.40 -16.02 0.45
N LEU A 148 7.17 -15.95 1.77
CA LEU A 148 7.70 -14.88 2.61
C LEU A 148 9.23 -14.91 2.67
N ALA A 149 9.83 -16.09 2.87
CA ALA A 149 11.28 -16.24 2.92
C ALA A 149 11.97 -15.81 1.62
N ILE A 150 11.41 -16.19 0.46
CA ILE A 150 11.88 -15.76 -0.87
C ILE A 150 11.75 -14.23 -1.00
N THR A 151 10.62 -13.65 -0.57
CA THR A 151 10.40 -12.20 -0.63
C THR A 151 11.45 -11.44 0.17
N ILE A 152 11.69 -11.85 1.43
CA ILE A 152 12.70 -11.24 2.30
C ILE A 152 14.08 -11.35 1.65
N ARG A 153 14.46 -12.55 1.19
CA ARG A 153 15.74 -12.77 0.53
C ARG A 153 15.93 -11.86 -0.69
N LEU A 154 14.92 -11.75 -1.56
CA LEU A 154 14.99 -10.91 -2.76
C LEU A 154 15.14 -9.42 -2.43
N LEU A 155 14.43 -8.94 -1.41
CA LEU A 155 14.54 -7.55 -0.93
C LEU A 155 15.91 -7.28 -0.28
N GLU A 156 16.45 -8.25 0.46
CA GLU A 156 17.79 -8.16 1.05
C GLU A 156 18.91 -8.18 0.00
N GLU A 157 18.78 -9.04 -1.03
CA GLU A 157 19.64 -9.09 -2.21
C GLU A 157 19.57 -7.77 -3.00
N ALA A 158 18.43 -7.08 -2.97
CA ALA A 158 18.26 -5.75 -3.54
C ALA A 158 18.86 -4.61 -2.68
N ASN A 159 19.61 -4.94 -1.61
CA ASN A 159 20.26 -4.00 -0.69
C ASN A 159 19.31 -3.27 0.28
N TYR A 160 18.24 -3.93 0.73
CA TYR A 160 17.30 -3.38 1.74
C TYR A 160 17.31 -4.19 3.04
N GLN A 161 17.22 -3.51 4.16
CA GLN A 161 16.84 -4.09 5.45
C GLN A 161 15.31 -4.23 5.47
N VAL A 162 14.81 -5.43 5.79
CA VAL A 162 13.38 -5.74 5.72
C VAL A 162 12.78 -5.82 7.12
N ASN A 163 11.80 -4.99 7.43
CA ASN A 163 10.95 -5.10 8.61
C ASN A 163 9.55 -5.49 8.16
N PHE A 164 8.90 -6.45 8.82
CA PHE A 164 7.51 -6.81 8.50
C PHE A 164 6.70 -7.16 9.74
N LYS A 165 5.39 -6.88 9.70
CA LYS A 165 4.44 -7.21 10.77
C LYS A 165 3.04 -7.37 10.21
N VAL A 166 2.27 -8.32 10.76
CA VAL A 166 0.83 -8.39 10.51
C VAL A 166 0.12 -7.40 11.43
N LEU A 167 -0.65 -6.49 10.86
CA LEU A 167 -1.45 -5.51 11.57
C LEU A 167 -2.94 -5.74 11.28
N ASN A 168 -3.78 -5.53 12.28
CA ASN A 168 -5.23 -5.58 12.16
C ASN A 168 -5.80 -4.17 12.26
N ALA A 169 -6.50 -3.70 11.21
CA ALA A 169 -7.10 -2.36 11.16
C ALA A 169 -8.00 -2.06 12.37
N SER A 170 -8.66 -3.08 12.94
CA SER A 170 -9.50 -2.92 14.14
C SER A 170 -8.77 -2.49 15.40
N ARG A 171 -7.43 -2.52 15.40
CA ARG A 171 -6.60 -2.04 16.51
C ARG A 171 -6.06 -0.62 16.30
N PHE A 172 -6.44 0.01 15.19
CA PHE A 172 -5.97 1.34 14.77
C PHE A 172 -7.17 2.25 14.42
N GLY A 173 -8.26 2.16 15.20
CA GLY A 173 -9.40 3.07 15.08
C GLY A 173 -10.31 2.83 13.86
N ILE A 174 -10.21 1.69 13.17
CA ILE A 174 -11.10 1.35 12.04
C ILE A 174 -12.03 0.19 12.43
N ALA A 175 -13.34 0.36 12.30
CA ALA A 175 -14.34 -0.67 12.62
C ALA A 175 -14.39 -1.82 11.58
N GLN A 176 -13.25 -2.44 11.30
CA GLN A 176 -13.11 -3.53 10.34
C GLN A 176 -12.02 -4.51 10.78
N LYS A 177 -12.38 -5.79 10.91
CA LYS A 177 -11.39 -6.87 11.05
C LYS A 177 -10.68 -7.08 9.71
N ARG A 178 -9.52 -6.44 9.54
CA ARG A 178 -8.71 -6.54 8.32
C ARG A 178 -7.25 -6.72 8.69
N GLU A 179 -6.80 -7.97 8.63
CA GLU A 179 -5.42 -8.35 8.91
C GLU A 179 -4.60 -8.35 7.61
N ARG A 180 -3.48 -7.63 7.61
CA ARG A 180 -2.56 -7.48 6.47
C ARG A 180 -1.12 -7.51 6.95
N ILE A 181 -0.25 -8.13 6.16
CA ILE A 181 1.20 -8.04 6.36
C ILE A 181 1.70 -6.78 5.68
N TYR A 182 2.47 -5.99 6.41
CA TYR A 182 3.14 -4.79 5.89
C TYR A 182 4.64 -5.03 5.92
N PHE A 183 5.33 -4.64 4.85
CA PHE A 183 6.78 -4.59 4.76
C PHE A 183 7.22 -3.14 4.73
N VAL A 184 8.13 -2.77 5.63
CA VAL A 184 8.81 -1.48 5.64
C VAL A 184 10.29 -1.75 5.49
N CYS A 185 10.80 -1.50 4.29
CA CYS A 185 12.18 -1.80 3.93
C CYS A 185 12.98 -0.52 3.74
N PHE A 186 14.14 -0.44 4.38
CA PHE A 186 15.04 0.71 4.27
C PHE A 186 16.30 0.31 3.49
N ARG A 187 16.77 1.18 2.60
CA ARG A 187 18.04 0.95 1.90
C ARG A 187 19.18 0.85 2.92
N LYS A 188 20.02 -0.18 2.84
CA LYS A 188 20.98 -0.54 3.91
C LYS A 188 22.01 0.55 4.24
N ASP A 189 22.35 1.42 3.29
CA ASP A 189 23.28 2.54 3.49
C ASP A 189 22.71 3.63 4.43
N LEU A 190 21.39 3.70 4.60
CA LEU A 190 20.74 4.67 5.50
C LEU A 190 20.90 4.30 6.99
N LYS A 191 21.29 3.05 7.29
CA LYS A 191 21.58 2.56 8.65
C LYS A 191 20.45 2.84 9.67
N ILE A 192 19.20 2.69 9.25
CA ILE A 192 18.03 2.87 10.12
C ILE A 192 17.90 1.66 11.06
N SER A 193 18.13 1.88 12.36
CA SER A 193 18.11 0.82 13.38
C SER A 193 16.99 0.95 14.41
N ASP A 194 16.29 2.09 14.43
CA ASP A 194 15.33 2.50 15.45
C ASP A 194 13.87 2.48 14.95
N PHE A 195 13.62 1.91 13.76
CA PHE A 195 12.27 1.74 13.25
C PHE A 195 11.46 0.75 14.10
N SER A 196 10.24 1.14 14.46
CA SER A 196 9.23 0.27 15.05
C SER A 196 7.89 0.46 14.33
N PHE A 197 7.12 -0.63 14.25
CA PHE A 197 5.73 -0.54 13.79
C PHE A 197 4.88 0.23 14.82
N PRO A 198 3.81 0.91 14.38
CA PRO A 198 2.95 1.67 15.29
C PRO A 198 2.36 0.76 16.35
N GLU A 199 2.29 1.28 17.57
CA GLU A 199 1.55 0.63 18.64
C GLU A 199 0.04 0.81 18.40
N PRO A 200 -0.76 -0.23 18.68
CA PRO A 200 -2.21 -0.15 18.63
C PRO A 200 -2.77 1.01 19.45
N SER A 201 -3.76 1.73 18.91
CA SER A 201 -4.52 2.70 19.72
C SER A 201 -5.52 2.00 20.64
N ASP A 202 -5.97 0.79 20.24
CA ASP A 202 -7.01 0.00 20.91
C ASP A 202 -8.28 0.81 21.26
N GLU A 203 -8.55 1.87 20.48
CA GLU A 203 -9.78 2.64 20.53
C GLU A 203 -10.97 1.77 20.13
N LEU A 204 -12.03 1.80 20.93
CA LEU A 204 -13.26 1.09 20.64
C LEU A 204 -14.03 1.85 19.56
N VAL A 205 -14.05 1.26 18.36
CA VAL A 205 -14.82 1.74 17.22
C VAL A 205 -15.78 0.66 16.76
N SER A 206 -16.99 1.06 16.40
CA SER A 206 -18.05 0.17 15.93
C SER A 206 -18.50 0.53 14.52
N LEU A 207 -19.17 -0.40 13.86
CA LEU A 207 -19.75 -0.12 12.53
C LEU A 207 -20.80 1.00 12.64
N GLU A 208 -21.54 1.06 13.74
CA GLU A 208 -22.60 2.05 13.98
C GLU A 208 -22.07 3.49 13.93
N ASP A 209 -20.81 3.70 14.34
CA ASP A 209 -20.15 5.01 14.29
C ASP A 209 -19.88 5.51 12.86
N LEU A 210 -19.93 4.61 11.87
CA LEU A 210 -19.62 4.89 10.46
C LEU A 210 -20.86 4.88 9.56
N LEU A 211 -22.01 4.44 10.07
CA LEU A 211 -23.25 4.39 9.28
C LEU A 211 -23.77 5.79 8.99
N LEU A 212 -24.29 5.99 7.78
CA LEU A 212 -25.06 7.19 7.48
C LEU A 212 -26.27 7.28 8.41
N CYS A 213 -26.60 8.50 8.85
CA CYS A 213 -27.81 8.73 9.66
C CYS A 213 -29.02 8.13 8.93
N PRO A 214 -29.93 7.39 9.60
CA PRO A 214 -31.12 6.84 8.94
C PRO A 214 -32.02 7.88 8.27
N LYS A 215 -31.88 9.16 8.62
CA LYS A 215 -32.59 10.30 8.02
C LYS A 215 -31.79 11.01 6.93
N ASP A 216 -30.60 10.53 6.58
CA ASP A 216 -29.74 11.12 5.57
C ASP A 216 -30.42 11.04 4.19
N PRO A 217 -30.66 12.19 3.52
CA PRO A 217 -31.35 12.20 2.23
C PRO A 217 -30.63 11.41 1.14
N ARG A 218 -29.30 11.22 1.24
CA ARG A 218 -28.50 10.43 0.29
C ARG A 218 -28.89 8.96 0.29
N LEU A 219 -29.46 8.44 1.39
CA LEU A 219 -29.89 7.04 1.46
C LEU A 219 -30.96 6.71 0.40
N LYS A 220 -31.82 7.66 0.04
CA LYS A 220 -32.88 7.41 -0.96
C LYS A 220 -32.34 7.00 -2.32
N GLU A 221 -31.18 7.53 -2.71
CA GLU A 221 -30.54 7.24 -3.99
C GLU A 221 -29.64 5.99 -3.93
N LEU A 222 -29.32 5.51 -2.72
CA LEU A 222 -28.43 4.36 -2.49
C LEU A 222 -29.20 3.06 -2.18
N ILE A 223 -30.51 3.14 -1.94
CA ILE A 223 -31.36 1.96 -1.75
C ILE A 223 -31.55 1.27 -3.11
N ILE A 224 -31.08 0.03 -3.20
CA ILE A 224 -31.32 -0.84 -4.36
C ILE A 224 -32.41 -1.83 -3.97
N GLU A 225 -33.60 -1.69 -4.54
CA GLU A 225 -34.68 -2.67 -4.36
C GLU A 225 -34.36 -3.94 -5.17
N ARG A 226 -34.06 -5.03 -4.46
CA ARG A 226 -33.74 -6.34 -5.04
C ARG A 226 -34.91 -7.29 -4.87
N SER A 227 -35.83 -7.31 -5.83
CA SER A 227 -37.01 -8.19 -5.84
C SER A 227 -36.66 -9.69 -5.94
N ASP A 228 -35.42 -10.01 -6.27
CA ASP A 228 -34.88 -11.37 -6.43
C ASP A 228 -34.30 -11.96 -5.14
N MET A 229 -34.07 -11.14 -4.10
CA MET A 229 -33.68 -11.65 -2.79
C MET A 229 -34.93 -11.95 -1.96
N ARG A 230 -35.28 -13.24 -1.85
CA ARG A 230 -36.21 -13.71 -0.80
C ARG A 230 -35.43 -13.79 0.50
N LEU A 231 -35.78 -12.93 1.46
CA LEU A 231 -35.36 -13.04 2.86
C LEU A 231 -35.95 -14.29 3.50
#